data_AF-A0A9D0X942-F1
#
_entry.id   AF-A0A9D0X942-F1
#
_cell.length_a   1.000
_cell.length_b   1.000
_cell.length_c   1.000
_cell.angle_alpha   90.00
_cell.angle_beta   90.00
_cell.angle_gamma   90.00
#
_symmetry.space_group_name_H-M   'P 1'
#
loop_
_entity.id
_entity.type
_entity.pdbx_description
1 polymer ?
#
loop_
_entity_poly.entity_id
_entity_poly.type
_entity_poly.pdbx_seq_one_letter_code
_entity_poly.pdbx_strand_id
1 'polypeptide(L)' 'MGTPPPKNSTGGTDQPINLVIDGRPVTAPAGTSVMRAAEIAGIAIPKLCA' A
#
# COMPACT_ATOMS: atom_id res chain seq x y z
N MET A 1 -19.53 28.09 -9.64
CA MET A 1 -18.06 27.94 -9.67
C MET A 1 -17.66 26.97 -8.57
N GLY A 2 -18.04 25.71 -8.74
CA GLY A 2 -17.70 24.64 -7.81
C GLY A 2 -16.50 23.90 -8.38
N THR A 3 -15.39 23.90 -7.66
CA THR A 3 -14.36 22.88 -7.87
C THR A 3 -14.86 21.59 -7.20
N PRO A 4 -14.82 20.43 -7.88
CA PRO A 4 -15.17 19.16 -7.28
C PRO A 4 -14.23 18.85 -6.10
N PRO A 5 -14.71 18.14 -5.05
CA PRO A 5 -13.85 17.73 -3.95
C PRO A 5 -12.67 16.90 -4.46
N PRO A 6 -11.46 17.12 -3.94
CA PRO A 6 -10.29 16.31 -4.30
C PRO A 6 -10.58 14.84 -3.97
N LYS A 7 -10.54 13.99 -5.01
CA LYS A 7 -10.90 12.57 -4.94
C LYS A 7 -9.93 11.74 -4.09
N ASN A 8 -8.91 12.34 -3.46
CA ASN A 8 -7.77 11.61 -2.91
C ASN A 8 -6.96 12.30 -1.80
N SER A 9 -7.43 13.37 -1.15
CA SER A 9 -6.66 14.05 -0.10
C SER A 9 -6.98 13.56 1.31
N THR A 10 -6.78 12.27 1.59
CA THR A 10 -6.74 11.76 2.97
C THR A 10 -5.74 10.60 3.02
N GLY A 11 -4.55 10.89 3.54
CA GLY A 11 -3.34 10.06 3.46
C GLY A 11 -3.36 8.80 4.32
N GLY A 12 -4.17 7.83 3.92
CA GLY A 12 -4.29 6.53 4.56
C GLY A 12 -5.73 6.08 4.50
N THR A 13 -6.13 5.53 3.36
CA THR A 13 -7.41 4.84 3.25
C THR A 13 -7.31 3.58 4.10
N ASP A 14 -7.80 3.66 5.33
CA ASP A 14 -7.75 2.62 6.37
C ASP A 14 -8.52 1.32 6.01
N GLN A 15 -9.02 1.25 4.78
CA GLN A 15 -9.68 0.07 4.24
C GLN A 15 -8.61 -1.01 3.96
N PRO A 16 -8.70 -2.18 4.62
CA PRO A 16 -7.76 -3.26 4.38
C PRO A 16 -7.95 -3.82 2.97
N ILE A 17 -6.87 -3.88 2.20
CA ILE A 17 -6.81 -4.52 0.89
C ILE A 17 -5.93 -5.76 0.94
N ASN A 18 -6.29 -6.75 0.14
CA ASN A 18 -5.50 -7.97 -0.02
C ASN A 18 -4.58 -7.85 -1.23
N LEU A 19 -3.32 -8.17 -1.01
CA LEU A 19 -2.23 -8.13 -1.97
C LEU A 19 -1.53 -9.49 -1.96
N VAL A 20 -0.81 -9.81 -3.02
CA VAL A 20 0.06 -10.99 -3.08
C VAL A 20 1.48 -10.52 -3.36
N ILE A 21 2.39 -10.76 -2.43
CA ILE A 21 3.80 -10.35 -2.51
C ILE A 21 4.65 -11.61 -2.44
N ASP A 22 5.49 -11.87 -3.45
CA ASP A 22 6.29 -13.11 -3.57
C ASP A 22 5.48 -14.42 -3.40
N GLY A 23 4.23 -14.42 -3.88
CA GLY A 23 3.33 -15.56 -3.77
C GLY A 23 2.69 -15.74 -2.38
N ARG A 24 2.91 -14.80 -1.45
CA ARG A 24 2.28 -14.80 -0.11
C ARG A 24 1.13 -13.80 -0.04
N PRO A 25 -0.04 -14.20 0.49
CA PRO A 25 -1.14 -13.27 0.72
C PRO A 25 -0.79 -12.31 1.86
N VAL A 26 -0.98 -11.01 1.63
CA VAL A 26 -0.70 -9.92 2.56
C VAL A 26 -1.90 -8.99 2.62
N THR A 27 -2.29 -8.58 3.82
CA THR A 27 -3.33 -7.57 4.03
C THR A 27 -2.70 -6.28 4.53
N ALA A 28 -2.95 -5.16 3.84
CA ALA A 28 -2.44 -3.84 4.22
C ALA A 28 -3.49 -2.76 3.95
N PRO A 29 -3.42 -1.59 4.62
CA PRO A 29 -4.31 -0.48 4.31
C PRO A 29 -4.15 0.00 2.88
N ALA A 30 -5.25 0.36 2.23
CA ALA A 30 -5.21 0.96 0.90
C ALA A 30 -4.32 2.22 0.91
N GLY A 31 -3.55 2.41 -0.17
CA GLY A 31 -2.56 3.49 -0.27
C GLY A 31 -1.22 3.21 0.42
N THR A 32 -1.06 2.08 1.10
CA THR A 32 0.25 1.61 1.59
C THR A 32 1.15 1.24 0.40
N SER A 33 2.41 1.65 0.44
CA SER A 33 3.38 1.26 -0.59
C SER A 33 3.69 -0.24 -0.51
N VAL A 34 3.98 -0.86 -1.64
CA VAL A 34 4.29 -2.31 -1.71
C VAL A 34 5.45 -2.67 -0.80
N MET A 35 6.49 -1.84 -0.75
CA MET A 35 7.65 -2.02 0.14
C MET A 35 7.26 -2.05 1.62
N ARG A 36 6.39 -1.12 2.04
CA ARG A 36 5.93 -1.05 3.44
C ARG A 36 4.98 -2.21 3.78
N ALA A 37 4.12 -2.60 2.84
CA ALA A 37 3.25 -3.78 3.01
C ALA A 37 4.07 -5.07 3.17
N ALA A 38 5.15 -5.22 2.38
CA ALA A 38 6.07 -6.35 2.50
C ALA A 38 6.80 -6.35 3.85
N GLU A 39 7.26 -5.19 4.32
CA GLU A 39 7.94 -5.06 5.61
C GLU A 39 7.02 -5.44 6.80
N ILE A 40 5.76 -4.99 6.78
CA ILE A 40 4.75 -5.38 7.78
C ILE A 40 4.49 -6.90 7.74
N ALA A 41 4.53 -7.51 6.56
CA ALA A 41 4.40 -8.95 6.37
C ALA A 41 5.71 -9.74 6.63
N GLY A 42 6.81 -9.08 7.00
CA GLY A 42 8.11 -9.71 7.20
C GLY A 42 8.73 -10.27 5.91
N ILE A 43 8.32 -9.76 4.75
CA ILE A 43 8.83 -10.13 3.44
C ILE A 43 9.96 -9.16 3.08
N ALA A 44 11.19 -9.64 3.16
CA ALA A 44 12.37 -8.88 2.77
C ALA A 44 12.47 -8.86 1.22
N ILE A 45 12.06 -7.76 0.60
CA ILE A 45 12.22 -7.57 -0.84
C ILE A 45 13.69 -7.18 -1.12
N PRO A 46 14.47 -8.02 -1.82
CA PRO A 46 15.86 -7.70 -2.14
C PRO A 46 15.91 -6.49 -3.09
N LYS A 47 16.56 -5.42 -2.65
CA LYS A 47 16.76 -4.21 -3.46
C LYS A 47 18.00 -4.42 -4.32
N LEU A 48 17.82 -4.41 -5.65
CA LEU A 48 18.93 -4.64 -6.60
C LEU A 48 19.76 -3.38 -6.87
N CYS A 49 19.25 -2.17 -6.65
CA CYS A 49 19.97 -0.89 -6.66
C CYS A 49 19.17 0.15 -5.85
N ALA A 50 19.86 1.15 -5.28
CA ALA A 50 19.27 2.30 -4.59
C ALA A 50 19.06 3.48 -5.54
#